data_AF-A0A645DUN4-F1
#
_entry.id   AF-A0A645DUN4-F1
#
_cell.length_a   1.000
_cell.length_b   1.000
_cell.length_c   1.000
_cell.angle_alpha   90.00
_cell.angle_beta   90.00
_cell.angle_gamma   90.00
#
_symmetry.space_group_name_H-M   'P 1'
#
loop_
_entity.id
_entity.type
_entity.pdbx_description
1 polymer ?
#
loop_
_entity_poly.entity_id
_entity_poly.type
_entity_poly.pdbx_seq_one_letter_code
_entity_poly.pdbx_strand_id
1 'polypeptide(L)' 'MKSLGEKGAAVLNVHVVLAGCSIYLPPYIRVDNRASCTMGGVDIHGAPSNPTATLTITGNVVLGGIDIRYAG' A
#
# COMPACT_ATOMS: atom_id res chain seq x y z
N MET A 1 -19.13 5.98 2.32
CA MET A 1 -17.66 5.81 2.28
C MET A 1 -17.19 5.54 3.70
N LYS A 2 -16.64 4.35 3.98
CA LYS A 2 -16.10 4.01 5.31
C LYS A 2 -14.70 4.62 5.37
N SER A 3 -14.54 5.74 6.08
CA SER A 3 -13.21 6.29 6.33
C SER A 3 -12.53 5.45 7.40
N LEU A 4 -11.23 5.21 7.24
CA LEU A 4 -10.40 4.69 8.31
C LEU A 4 -10.32 5.77 9.39
N GLY A 5 -10.88 5.51 10.57
CA GLY A 5 -10.74 6.42 11.72
C GLY A 5 -9.30 6.51 12.20
N GLU A 6 -9.01 7.48 13.08
CA GLU A 6 -7.67 7.83 13.58
C GLU A 6 -6.87 6.68 14.22
N LYS A 7 -7.47 5.50 14.44
CA LYS A 7 -6.80 4.27 14.90
C LYS A 7 -7.30 3.03 14.16
N GLY A 8 -7.41 3.14 12.84
CA GLY A 8 -7.93 2.08 11.99
C GLY A 8 -6.81 1.19 11.41
N ALA A 9 -7.05 -0.12 11.41
CA ALA A 9 -6.32 -1.06 10.56
C ALA A 9 -7.14 -1.33 9.29
N ALA A 10 -6.50 -1.20 8.12
CA ALA A 10 -7.06 -1.57 6.83
C ALA A 10 -6.26 -2.71 6.22
N VAL A 11 -6.95 -3.60 5.51
CA VAL A 11 -6.31 -4.58 4.64
C VAL A 11 -6.70 -4.26 3.21
N LEU A 12 -5.70 -4.01 2.37
CA LEU A 12 -5.86 -3.87 0.93
C LEU A 12 -5.38 -5.16 0.27
N ASN A 13 -6.30 -5.88 -0.36
CA ASN A 13 -5.97 -7.05 -1.16
C ASN A 13 -5.87 -6.62 -2.63
N VAL A 14 -4.70 -6.83 -3.24
CA VAL A 14 -4.40 -6.39 -4.60
C VAL A 14 -3.94 -7.56 -5.45
N HIS A 15 -4.56 -7.71 -6.62
CA HIS A 15 -4.14 -8.63 -7.66
C HIS A 15 -3.67 -7.80 -8.86
N VAL A 16 -2.35 -7.66 -9.00
CA VAL A 16 -1.75 -6.95 -10.13
C VAL A 16 -1.15 -7.97 -11.08
N VAL A 17 -1.66 -8.01 -12.31
CA VAL A 17 -1.20 -8.91 -13.37
C VAL A 17 -0.91 -8.08 -14.61
N LEU A 18 0.32 -8.15 -15.12
CA LEU A 18 0.74 -7.48 -16.37
C LEU A 18 0.49 -5.95 -16.38
N ALA A 19 0.50 -5.30 -15.21
CA ALA A 19 0.15 -3.88 -15.06
C ALA A 19 0.88 -3.21 -13.87
N GLY A 20 0.76 -1.88 -13.77
CA GLY A 20 1.21 -1.11 -12.62
C GLY A 20 0.03 -0.51 -11.84
N CYS A 21 0.16 -0.41 -10.52
CA CYS A 21 -0.81 0.26 -9.65
C CYS A 21 -0.10 1.34 -8.84
N SER A 22 -0.64 2.56 -8.79
CA SER A 22 -0.14 3.63 -7.94
C SER A 22 -1.11 3.94 -6.81
N ILE A 23 -0.62 3.91 -5.57
CA ILE A 23 -1.41 4.12 -4.35
C ILE A 23 -0.88 5.37 -3.66
N TYR A 24 -1.74 6.36 -3.49
CA TYR A 24 -1.44 7.57 -2.74
C TYR A 24 -1.98 7.45 -1.32
N LEU A 25 -1.09 7.57 -0.35
CA LEU A 25 -1.42 7.42 1.05
C LEU A 25 -1.11 8.71 1.81
N PRO A 26 -1.97 9.13 2.74
CA PRO A 26 -1.64 10.23 3.62
C PRO A 26 -0.56 9.83 4.64
N PRO A 27 0.19 10.80 5.18
CA PRO A 27 1.38 10.56 6.00
C PRO A 27 1.11 9.86 7.34
N TYR A 28 -0.12 9.89 7.85
CA TYR A 28 -0.51 9.26 9.12
C TYR A 28 -0.76 7.74 9.00
N ILE A 29 -0.67 7.16 7.80
CA ILE A 29 -0.87 5.72 7.58
C ILE A 29 0.47 5.02 7.46
N ARG A 30 0.71 3.97 8.26
CA ARG A 30 1.86 3.08 8.07
C ARG A 30 1.50 1.95 7.11
N VAL A 31 2.36 1.70 6.12
CA VAL A 31 2.22 0.55 5.22
C VAL A 31 2.93 -0.67 5.80
N ASP A 32 2.23 -1.81 5.76
CA ASP A 32 2.77 -3.14 6.06
C ASP A 32 2.61 -4.02 4.82
N ASN A 33 3.70 -4.25 4.10
CA ASN A 33 3.68 -5.00 2.84
C ASN A 33 3.82 -6.50 3.09
N ARG A 34 2.77 -7.27 2.79
CA ARG A 34 2.73 -8.73 2.76
C ARG A 34 2.37 -9.29 1.37
N ALA A 35 2.51 -8.50 0.31
CA ALA A 35 2.22 -8.96 -1.05
C ALA A 35 3.32 -9.90 -1.57
N SER A 36 2.93 -10.95 -2.30
CA SER A 36 3.86 -11.84 -2.99
C SER A 36 4.15 -11.31 -4.40
N CYS A 37 5.41 -11.10 -4.73
CA CYS A 37 5.84 -10.57 -6.03
C CYS A 37 6.67 -11.63 -6.78
N THR A 38 6.19 -12.10 -7.94
CA THR A 38 6.88 -13.15 -8.73
C THR A 38 7.71 -12.56 -9.87
N MET A 39 7.25 -11.47 -10.50
CA MET A 39 7.98 -10.68 -11.50
C MET A 39 7.55 -9.23 -11.37
N GLY A 40 8.26 -8.44 -10.59
CA GLY A 40 7.80 -7.11 -10.19
C GLY A 40 8.26 -6.71 -8.81
N GLY A 41 7.70 -5.62 -8.30
CA GLY A 41 7.99 -5.15 -6.94
C GLY A 41 6.95 -4.22 -6.38
N VAL A 42 7.07 -3.97 -5.09
CA VAL A 42 6.35 -2.88 -4.41
C VAL A 42 7.39 -1.81 -4.09
N ASP A 43 7.26 -0.65 -4.70
CA ASP A 43 8.09 0.52 -4.40
C ASP A 43 7.35 1.43 -3.43
N ILE A 44 8.05 1.96 -2.43
CA ILE A 44 7.48 2.82 -1.39
C ILE A 44 8.30 4.09 -1.34
N HIS A 45 7.74 5.16 -1.89
CA HIS A 45 8.35 6.48 -1.91
C HIS A 45 7.89 7.31 -0.70
N GLY A 46 8.84 7.55 0.20
CA GLY A 46 8.67 8.36 1.40
C GLY A 46 8.49 7.52 2.67
N ALA A 47 8.16 8.20 3.76
CA ALA A 47 7.94 7.57 5.06
C ALA A 47 6.75 8.22 5.78
N PRO A 48 6.02 7.44 6.59
CA PRO A 48 4.92 7.99 7.37
C PRO A 48 5.45 8.93 8.47
N SER A 49 4.77 10.06 8.68
CA SER A 49 5.04 10.96 9.80
C SER A 49 3.95 10.81 10.86
N ASN A 50 4.35 10.28 12.01
CA ASN A 50 3.48 9.96 13.16
C ASN A 50 2.30 9.01 12.82
N PRO A 51 2.58 7.74 12.49
CA PRO A 51 1.56 6.81 12.02
C PRO A 51 0.54 6.46 13.11
N THR A 52 -0.73 6.75 12.85
CA THR A 52 -1.86 6.44 13.74
C THR A 52 -2.74 5.30 13.20
N ALA A 53 -2.65 5.03 11.90
CA ALA A 53 -3.35 3.95 11.22
C ALA A 53 -2.38 3.00 10.50
N THR A 54 -2.79 1.76 10.24
CA THR A 54 -1.98 0.76 9.51
C THR A 54 -2.73 0.22 8.31
N LEU A 55 -2.07 0.22 7.14
CA LEU A 55 -2.56 -0.37 5.91
C LEU A 55 -1.70 -1.59 5.58
N THR A 56 -2.28 -2.77 5.73
CA THR A 56 -1.65 -4.02 5.32
C THR A 56 -1.98 -4.30 3.87
N ILE A 57 -0.96 -4.42 3.02
CA ILE A 57 -1.10 -4.76 1.61
C ILE A 57 -0.85 -6.25 1.45
N THR A 58 -1.79 -6.94 0.83
CA THR A 58 -1.77 -8.39 0.61
C THR A 58 -2.15 -8.69 -0.82
N GLY A 59 -1.83 -9.90 -1.29
CA GLY A 59 -2.18 -10.36 -2.63
C GLY A 59 -0.96 -10.65 -3.49
N ASN A 60 -1.17 -10.76 -4.81
CA ASN A 60 -0.16 -11.24 -5.76
C ASN A 60 0.13 -10.18 -6.82
N VAL A 61 1.42 -9.94 -7.06
CA VAL A 61 1.94 -9.08 -8.12
C VAL A 61 2.75 -9.92 -9.10
N VAL A 62 2.24 -10.06 -10.31
CA VAL A 62 2.84 -10.87 -11.38
C VAL A 62 3.02 -10.01 -12.62
N LEU A 63 4.26 -9.86 -13.08
CA LEU A 63 4.64 -9.00 -14.21
C LEU A 63 4.12 -7.56 -14.06
N GLY A 64 4.50 -6.88 -12.99
CA GLY A 64 3.95 -5.57 -12.67
C GLY A 64 4.62 -4.86 -11.50
N GLY A 65 4.01 -3.79 -11.02
CA GLY A 65 4.51 -3.08 -9.85
C GLY A 65 3.42 -2.37 -9.07
N ILE A 66 3.61 -2.24 -7.76
CA ILE A 66 2.81 -1.36 -6.91
C ILE A 66 3.71 -0.21 -6.49
N ASP A 67 3.38 1.00 -6.88
CA ASP A 67 4.07 2.23 -6.49
C ASP A 67 3.25 2.92 -5.40
N ILE A 68 3.84 3.06 -4.21
CA ILE A 68 3.19 3.67 -3.05
C ILE A 68 3.85 5.01 -2.79
N ARG A 69 3.05 6.08 -2.77
CA ARG A 69 3.53 7.43 -2.52
C ARG A 69 2.81 8.05 -1.34
N TYR A 70 3.58 8.58 -0.39
CA TYR A 70 3.01 9.42 0.64
C TYR A 70 2.67 10.79 0.05
N ALA A 71 1.38 11.11 -0.01
CA ALA A 71 0.87 12.43 -0.41
C ALA A 71 0.78 13.30 0.86
N GLY A 72 1.71 14.23 1.01
CA GLY A 72 1.81 15.17 2.13
C GLY A 72 2.33 16.51 1.66
#